data_AF-A0A1C6RRS6-F1
#
_entry.id   AF-A0A1C6RRS6-F1
#
_cell.length_a   1.000
_cell.length_b   1.000
_cell.length_c   1.000
_cell.angle_alpha   90.00
_cell.angle_beta   90.00
_cell.angle_gamma   90.00
#
_symmetry.space_group_name_H-M   'P 1'
#
loop_
_entity.id
_entity.type
_entity.pdbx_description
1 polymer ?
#
loop_
_entity_poly.entity_id
_entity_poly.type
_entity_poly.pdbx_seq_one_letter_code
_entity_poly.pdbx_strand_id
1 'polypeptide(L)'
;MTAPTPLSRRTRAHPLVRLAAGAGLLVVLVALLLAPAGPASAHAVLVSSSPAASAVVPSAPAEVVLTFSESVRQVPGKIRVLAPDGSRADRGEPAFDGSVVTVRLAPDGARGTYLVSYRVVSADSHPVSGAFTYSVGAPSTPPVDSGTDSRADPVVGLTIKVAKYLTYAGLLLLVGPVLMIGTFWPRRLSRTGPSRVAWAGFGLVAVGTLVGLWAQVPYTTGGGLLDVDGAGLRDALGSDFGLAHLVRLGLLAASAFLLRPLLAGRGGRADRVILAILGGAALFTWPLAGHPAASPAPPLSIFVDAVHLGSMAVWLGGLVVLAGFLLPGADEHELDAILPVWSRWAALAVAALLLAGTVNALIEVGSPAALVDTTYGWLLIAKIALFALVVGVAAVSRNLVRRWREAARPRPLRRALWLELAVAAVVLGVTATLVQTTPARTAGADVASTRSTLFTTTLASSLYSLQVEVDPAEPGNNSMHLYAYSPDNRPQPVVEWRATVALPSAGIEPIEITLLPLTDNHATGEINLPASGEWQLRVTVRTSEIDQATVSTTVPVR
;
A
#
# COMPACT_ATOMS: atom_id res chain seq x y z
N MET A 1 76.46 12.56 -12.87
CA MET A 1 75.34 12.19 -13.76
C MET A 1 74.50 11.13 -13.08
N THR A 2 73.39 11.52 -12.46
CA THR A 2 72.43 10.63 -11.79
C THR A 2 71.23 10.43 -12.71
N ALA A 3 70.95 9.17 -13.07
CA ALA A 3 69.86 8.80 -13.97
C ALA A 3 68.48 9.10 -13.34
N PRO A 4 67.47 9.51 -14.13
CA PRO A 4 66.14 9.79 -13.61
C PRO A 4 65.35 8.49 -13.40
N THR A 5 64.72 8.38 -12.23
CA THR A 5 63.75 7.33 -11.87
C THR A 5 62.50 7.36 -12.78
N PRO A 6 61.98 6.21 -13.24
CA PRO A 6 60.78 6.16 -14.07
C PRO A 6 59.51 6.40 -13.21
N LEU A 7 58.67 7.34 -13.65
CA LEU A 7 57.37 7.60 -13.03
C LEU A 7 56.41 6.43 -13.27
N SER A 8 55.77 5.95 -12.20
CA SER A 8 54.73 4.92 -12.25
C SER A 8 53.55 5.40 -13.12
N ARG A 9 53.30 4.73 -14.24
CA ARG A 9 52.07 4.89 -15.04
C ARG A 9 50.87 4.41 -14.20
N ARG A 10 50.13 5.34 -13.60
CA ARG A 10 48.77 5.07 -13.09
C ARG A 10 47.87 4.80 -14.28
N THR A 11 47.41 3.56 -14.43
CA THR A 11 46.36 3.15 -15.37
C THR A 11 45.05 3.87 -15.02
N ARG A 12 44.75 4.97 -15.71
CA ARG A 12 43.43 5.62 -15.65
C ARG A 12 42.45 4.74 -16.41
N ALA A 13 41.61 3.99 -15.69
CA ALA A 13 40.46 3.35 -16.30
C ALA A 13 39.61 4.42 -17.01
N HIS A 14 39.29 4.22 -18.29
CA HIS A 14 38.64 5.23 -19.12
C HIS A 14 37.22 5.57 -18.60
N PRO A 15 36.89 6.86 -18.43
CA PRO A 15 35.60 7.31 -17.88
C PRO A 15 34.39 6.85 -18.72
N LEU A 16 34.59 6.56 -20.00
CA LEU A 16 33.58 6.08 -20.93
C LEU A 16 33.06 4.67 -20.61
N VAL A 17 33.94 3.77 -20.14
CA VAL A 17 33.55 2.38 -19.78
C VAL A 17 32.66 2.38 -18.53
N ARG A 18 32.91 3.31 -17.61
CA ARG A 18 32.11 3.47 -16.38
C ARG A 18 30.74 4.12 -16.63
N LEU A 19 30.67 5.05 -17.58
CA LEU A 19 29.42 5.67 -18.02
C LEU A 19 28.51 4.69 -18.78
N ALA A 20 29.08 3.85 -19.64
CA ALA A 20 28.34 2.84 -20.39
C ALA A 20 27.72 1.75 -19.49
N ALA A 21 28.46 1.29 -18.47
CA ALA A 21 27.95 0.31 -17.51
C ALA A 21 26.79 0.86 -16.65
N GLY A 22 26.88 2.12 -16.22
CA GLY A 22 25.82 2.78 -15.45
C GLY A 22 24.55 3.06 -16.24
N ALA A 23 24.70 3.45 -17.52
CA ALA A 23 23.57 3.67 -18.42
C ALA A 23 22.86 2.35 -18.80
N GLY A 24 23.61 1.27 -19.03
CA GLY A 24 23.05 -0.05 -19.34
C GLY A 24 22.21 -0.61 -18.18
N LEU A 25 22.69 -0.48 -16.94
CA LEU A 25 21.94 -0.92 -15.75
C LEU A 25 20.65 -0.10 -15.55
N LEU A 26 20.70 1.22 -15.79
CA LEU A 26 19.54 2.10 -15.70
C LEU A 26 18.45 1.72 -16.71
N VAL A 27 18.82 1.41 -17.96
CA VAL A 27 17.86 1.03 -19.01
C VAL A 27 17.19 -0.30 -18.67
N VAL A 28 17.94 -1.29 -18.18
CA VAL A 28 17.38 -2.58 -17.75
C VAL A 28 16.42 -2.40 -16.56
N LEU A 29 16.78 -1.55 -15.58
CA LEU A 29 15.93 -1.25 -14.43
C LEU A 29 14.66 -0.49 -14.83
N VAL A 30 14.76 0.50 -15.72
CA VAL A 30 13.58 1.25 -16.22
C VAL A 30 12.67 0.36 -17.07
N ALA A 31 13.24 -0.54 -17.87
CA ALA A 31 12.46 -1.49 -18.67
C ALA A 31 11.69 -2.51 -17.82
N LEU A 32 12.26 -2.96 -16.69
CA LEU A 32 11.58 -3.83 -15.73
C LEU A 32 10.42 -3.13 -15.00
N LEU A 33 10.45 -1.80 -14.91
CA LEU A 33 9.42 -0.97 -14.24
C LEU A 33 8.24 -0.57 -15.14
N LEU A 34 8.35 -0.79 -16.45
CA LEU A 34 7.36 -0.37 -17.46
C LEU A 34 6.47 -1.52 -17.95
N ALA A 35 6.50 -2.69 -17.30
CA ALA A 35 5.58 -3.77 -17.62
C ALA A 35 4.12 -3.32 -17.36
N PRO A 36 3.16 -3.64 -18.25
CA PRO A 36 1.77 -3.23 -18.09
C PRO A 36 1.18 -3.88 -16.83
N ALA A 37 0.67 -3.05 -15.91
CA ALA A 37 -0.03 -3.49 -14.71
C ALA A 37 -1.55 -3.45 -14.95
N GLY A 38 -2.25 -4.50 -14.54
CA GLY A 38 -3.70 -4.53 -14.48
C GLY A 38 -4.26 -3.58 -13.40
N PRO A 39 -5.59 -3.39 -13.35
CA PRO A 39 -6.22 -2.61 -12.27
C PRO A 39 -5.90 -3.25 -10.91
N ALA A 40 -5.47 -2.44 -9.94
CA ALA A 40 -5.13 -2.89 -8.60
C ALA A 40 -5.85 -2.05 -7.53
N SER A 41 -6.46 -2.74 -6.56
CA SER A 41 -6.69 -2.23 -5.21
C SER A 41 -5.40 -2.43 -4.41
N ALA A 42 -5.21 -1.66 -3.33
CA ALA A 42 -3.96 -1.61 -2.56
C ALA A 42 -4.10 -2.16 -1.14
N HIS A 43 -5.17 -2.87 -0.82
CA HIS A 43 -5.41 -3.66 0.37
C HIS A 43 -6.56 -4.62 0.01
N ALA A 44 -6.32 -5.92 0.17
CA ALA A 44 -7.32 -6.91 -0.23
C ALA A 44 -8.51 -6.82 0.72
N VAL A 45 -9.69 -6.57 0.18
CA VAL A 45 -10.96 -6.64 0.89
C VAL A 45 -11.64 -7.92 0.47
N LEU A 46 -12.23 -8.66 1.40
CA LEU A 46 -13.09 -9.78 1.04
C LEU A 46 -14.36 -9.19 0.44
N VAL A 47 -14.52 -9.34 -0.88
CA VAL A 47 -15.67 -8.82 -1.64
C VAL A 47 -16.84 -9.77 -1.52
N SER A 48 -16.60 -11.07 -1.67
CA SER A 48 -17.63 -12.09 -1.54
C SER A 48 -17.07 -13.43 -1.09
N SER A 49 -17.96 -14.31 -0.63
CA SER A 49 -17.63 -15.68 -0.25
C SER A 49 -18.74 -16.64 -0.68
N SER A 50 -18.38 -17.89 -0.93
CA SER A 50 -19.30 -19.00 -1.13
C SER A 50 -18.87 -20.16 -0.23
N PRO A 51 -19.69 -20.58 0.75
CA PRO A 51 -20.95 -19.96 1.17
C PRO A 51 -20.76 -18.51 1.63
N ALA A 52 -21.80 -17.70 1.45
CA ALA A 52 -21.79 -16.32 1.89
C ALA A 52 -21.70 -16.22 3.42
N ALA A 53 -21.13 -15.11 3.90
CA ALA A 53 -21.07 -14.81 5.32
C ALA A 53 -22.47 -14.81 5.95
N SER A 54 -22.60 -15.49 7.08
CA SER A 54 -23.84 -15.73 7.83
C SER A 54 -24.90 -16.57 7.11
N ALA A 55 -24.61 -17.13 5.93
CA ALA A 55 -25.57 -17.95 5.21
C ALA A 55 -25.88 -19.26 5.94
N VAL A 56 -27.12 -19.75 5.76
CA VAL A 56 -27.53 -21.10 6.17
C VAL A 56 -27.74 -21.93 4.91
N VAL A 57 -26.81 -22.85 4.63
CA VAL A 57 -26.87 -23.75 3.47
C VAL A 57 -27.53 -25.08 3.85
N PRO A 58 -28.31 -25.71 2.95
CA PRO A 58 -29.05 -26.93 3.28
C PRO A 58 -28.14 -28.16 3.49
N SER A 59 -27.01 -28.22 2.77
CA SER A 59 -26.01 -29.29 2.77
C SER A 59 -24.60 -28.72 2.91
N ALA A 60 -23.67 -29.54 3.41
CA ALA A 60 -22.27 -29.14 3.52
C ALA A 60 -21.64 -28.98 2.13
N PRO A 61 -21.03 -27.82 1.82
CA PRO A 61 -20.37 -27.61 0.53
C PRO A 61 -19.07 -28.42 0.43
N ALA A 62 -18.62 -28.69 -0.79
CA ALA A 62 -17.34 -29.37 -1.03
C ALA A 62 -16.13 -28.43 -0.85
N GLU A 63 -16.36 -27.12 -0.91
CA GLU A 63 -15.32 -26.08 -0.82
C GLU A 63 -15.89 -24.77 -0.26
N VAL A 64 -14.98 -23.93 0.24
CA VAL A 64 -15.23 -22.52 0.51
C VAL A 64 -14.43 -21.70 -0.49
N VAL A 65 -15.08 -20.78 -1.19
CA VAL A 65 -14.45 -19.85 -2.13
C VAL A 65 -14.49 -18.45 -1.55
N LEU A 66 -13.33 -17.77 -1.52
CA LEU A 66 -13.17 -16.39 -1.08
C LEU A 66 -12.75 -15.54 -2.26
N THR A 67 -13.47 -14.46 -2.52
CA THR A 67 -13.15 -13.52 -3.61
C THR A 67 -12.72 -12.20 -3.00
N PHE A 68 -11.50 -11.78 -3.30
CA PHE A 68 -10.92 -10.52 -2.85
C PHE A 68 -11.01 -9.43 -3.92
N SER A 69 -10.86 -8.17 -3.51
CA SER A 69 -10.84 -7.01 -4.41
C SER A 69 -9.56 -6.89 -5.26
N GLU A 70 -8.55 -7.71 -4.96
CA GLU A 70 -7.27 -7.77 -5.67
C GLU A 70 -6.63 -9.15 -5.50
N SER A 71 -5.53 -9.37 -6.23
CA SER A 71 -4.75 -10.59 -6.08
C SER A 71 -4.14 -10.74 -4.69
N VAL A 72 -4.23 -11.93 -4.13
CA VAL A 72 -3.71 -12.24 -2.81
C VAL A 72 -2.71 -13.39 -2.86
N ARG A 73 -1.74 -13.36 -1.93
CA ARG A 73 -0.76 -14.42 -1.75
C ARG A 73 -1.01 -15.20 -0.47
N GLN A 74 -0.67 -16.48 -0.53
CA GLN A 74 -0.83 -17.41 0.56
C GLN A 74 0.04 -17.06 1.76
N VAL A 75 -0.52 -17.24 2.97
CA VAL A 75 0.25 -17.41 4.21
C VAL A 75 0.03 -18.86 4.69
N PRO A 76 1.07 -19.71 4.67
CA PRO A 76 0.92 -21.13 5.00
C PRO A 76 0.23 -21.37 6.35
N GLY A 77 -0.77 -22.25 6.37
CA GLY A 77 -1.49 -22.64 7.59
C GLY A 77 -2.38 -21.57 8.26
N LYS A 78 -2.58 -20.42 7.59
CA LYS A 78 -3.39 -19.30 8.11
C LYS A 78 -4.73 -19.07 7.42
N ILE A 79 -5.14 -19.97 6.53
CA ILE A 79 -6.53 -20.10 6.10
C ILE A 79 -7.06 -21.40 6.70
N ARG A 80 -8.20 -21.31 7.40
CA ARG A 80 -8.77 -22.40 8.19
C ARG A 80 -10.28 -22.39 8.08
N VAL A 81 -10.87 -23.56 7.99
CA VAL A 81 -12.32 -23.76 8.13
C VAL A 81 -12.54 -24.71 9.29
N LEU A 82 -13.14 -24.22 10.37
CA LEU A 82 -13.44 -25.00 11.56
C LEU A 82 -14.89 -25.48 11.53
N ALA A 83 -15.07 -26.76 11.83
CA ALA A 83 -16.35 -27.42 11.97
C ALA A 83 -17.04 -27.04 13.30
N PRO A 84 -18.35 -27.35 13.47
CA PRO A 84 -19.10 -27.00 14.68
C PRO A 84 -18.53 -27.58 15.99
N ASP A 85 -17.78 -28.68 15.91
CA ASP A 85 -17.10 -29.31 17.04
C ASP A 85 -15.71 -28.71 17.34
N GLY A 86 -15.28 -27.72 16.55
CA GLY A 86 -13.97 -27.06 16.64
C GLY A 86 -12.84 -27.77 15.89
N SER A 87 -13.10 -28.91 15.24
CA SER A 87 -12.12 -29.61 14.41
C SER A 87 -11.90 -28.88 13.08
N ARG A 88 -10.77 -29.13 12.39
CA ARG A 88 -10.55 -28.61 11.04
C ARG A 88 -11.40 -29.36 10.02
N ALA A 89 -12.19 -28.63 9.25
CA ALA A 89 -12.93 -29.11 8.10
C ALA A 89 -12.15 -28.96 6.78
N ASP A 90 -11.17 -28.04 6.72
CA ASP A 90 -10.32 -27.81 5.54
C ASP A 90 -9.37 -28.97 5.22
N ARG A 91 -9.06 -29.15 3.94
CA ARG A 91 -8.16 -30.21 3.43
C ARG A 91 -7.17 -29.68 2.40
N GLY A 92 -5.91 -30.09 2.58
CA GLY A 92 -4.82 -29.71 1.69
C GLY A 92 -4.51 -28.21 1.75
N GLU A 93 -3.71 -27.74 0.81
CA GLU A 93 -3.42 -26.31 0.67
C GLU A 93 -4.53 -25.61 -0.13
N PRO A 94 -4.95 -24.38 0.26
CA PRO A 94 -5.84 -23.56 -0.54
C PRO A 94 -5.25 -23.28 -1.92
N ALA A 95 -6.10 -23.29 -2.95
CA ALA A 95 -5.71 -22.88 -4.30
C ALA A 95 -5.91 -21.37 -4.47
N PHE A 96 -4.95 -20.70 -5.08
CA PHE A 96 -4.97 -19.26 -5.36
C PHE A 96 -5.00 -19.04 -6.87
N ASP A 97 -5.98 -18.30 -7.35
CA ASP A 97 -6.05 -17.82 -8.74
C ASP A 97 -6.36 -16.31 -8.72
N GLY A 98 -5.30 -15.50 -8.77
CA GLY A 98 -5.40 -14.05 -8.63
C GLY A 98 -6.07 -13.65 -7.32
N SER A 99 -7.30 -13.13 -7.41
CA SER A 99 -8.11 -12.67 -6.28
C SER A 99 -9.04 -13.74 -5.69
N VAL A 100 -9.11 -14.93 -6.30
CA VAL A 100 -9.98 -16.01 -5.85
C VAL A 100 -9.16 -17.05 -5.07
N VAL A 101 -9.63 -17.40 -3.89
CA VAL A 101 -9.03 -18.43 -3.02
C VAL A 101 -10.03 -19.54 -2.77
N THR A 102 -9.67 -20.76 -3.15
CA THR A 102 -10.53 -21.95 -3.01
C THR A 102 -9.96 -22.88 -1.93
N VAL A 103 -10.75 -23.14 -0.89
CA VAL A 103 -10.42 -24.02 0.24
C VAL A 103 -11.27 -25.27 0.16
N ARG A 104 -10.66 -26.43 -0.04
CA ARG A 104 -11.40 -27.70 -0.11
C ARG A 104 -11.81 -28.17 1.28
N LEU A 105 -13.00 -28.74 1.39
CA LEU A 105 -13.55 -29.27 2.64
C LEU A 105 -13.59 -30.80 2.64
N ALA A 106 -13.74 -31.37 3.84
CA ALA A 106 -14.08 -32.77 4.01
C ALA A 106 -15.49 -33.08 3.46
N PRO A 107 -15.69 -34.22 2.74
CA PRO A 107 -17.01 -34.73 2.45
C PRO A 107 -17.72 -35.09 3.75
N ASP A 108 -19.06 -35.04 3.73
CA ASP A 108 -19.93 -35.36 4.85
C ASP A 108 -19.74 -34.46 6.09
N GLY A 109 -19.63 -33.15 5.85
CA GLY A 109 -19.54 -32.15 6.92
C GLY A 109 -20.73 -32.20 7.89
N ALA A 110 -20.44 -32.12 9.19
CA ALA A 110 -21.44 -32.04 10.25
C ALA A 110 -22.40 -30.85 10.05
N ARG A 111 -23.64 -30.98 10.56
CA ARG A 111 -24.59 -29.88 10.63
C ARG A 111 -24.21 -28.93 11.77
N GLY A 112 -24.45 -27.63 11.59
CA GLY A 112 -24.11 -26.58 12.57
C GLY A 112 -23.32 -25.43 11.94
N THR A 113 -22.83 -24.52 12.79
CA THR A 113 -22.07 -23.34 12.39
C THR A 113 -20.58 -23.63 12.23
N TYR A 114 -20.05 -23.26 11.06
CA TYR A 114 -18.63 -23.31 10.71
C TYR A 114 -18.02 -21.92 10.86
N LEU A 115 -16.73 -21.87 11.18
CA LEU A 115 -15.93 -20.64 11.18
C LEU A 115 -14.90 -20.70 10.06
N VAL A 116 -14.93 -19.72 9.16
CA VAL A 116 -13.88 -19.49 8.18
C VAL A 116 -12.99 -18.38 8.73
N SER A 117 -11.71 -18.66 8.96
CA SER A 117 -10.71 -17.65 9.31
C SER A 117 -9.61 -17.64 8.25
N TYR A 118 -9.20 -16.45 7.82
CA TYR A 118 -8.16 -16.29 6.83
C TYR A 118 -7.16 -15.21 7.22
N ARG A 119 -5.93 -15.42 6.78
CA ARG A 119 -4.90 -14.40 6.64
C ARG A 119 -4.19 -14.58 5.31
N VAL A 120 -4.16 -13.51 4.53
CA VAL A 120 -3.58 -13.46 3.19
C VAL A 120 -2.68 -12.23 3.08
N VAL A 121 -1.81 -12.17 2.07
CA VAL A 121 -0.99 -10.99 1.79
C VAL A 121 -1.49 -10.32 0.50
N SER A 122 -1.90 -9.06 0.57
CA SER A 122 -2.31 -8.27 -0.60
C SER A 122 -1.14 -7.91 -1.52
N ALA A 123 -1.44 -7.36 -2.70
CA ALA A 123 -0.43 -7.01 -3.70
C ALA A 123 0.56 -5.95 -3.18
N ASP A 124 0.10 -5.06 -2.30
CA ASP A 124 0.90 -4.06 -1.59
C ASP A 124 1.78 -4.63 -0.45
N SER A 125 1.83 -5.96 -0.30
CA SER A 125 2.60 -6.70 0.70
C SER A 125 2.15 -6.52 2.16
N HIS A 126 0.90 -6.12 2.39
CA HIS A 126 0.30 -6.07 3.73
C HIS A 126 -0.48 -7.36 4.03
N PRO A 127 -0.41 -7.89 5.27
CA PRO A 127 -1.29 -8.96 5.70
C PRO A 127 -2.71 -8.42 5.92
N VAL A 128 -3.68 -9.09 5.33
CA VAL A 128 -5.10 -8.90 5.58
C VAL A 128 -5.61 -10.13 6.33
N SER A 129 -6.37 -9.92 7.40
CA SER A 129 -6.97 -11.01 8.17
C SER A 129 -8.44 -10.74 8.40
N GLY A 130 -9.24 -11.80 8.40
CA GLY A 130 -10.67 -11.72 8.65
C GLY A 130 -11.23 -13.07 9.06
N ALA A 131 -12.48 -13.04 9.48
CA ALA A 131 -13.22 -14.24 9.79
C ALA A 131 -14.72 -14.01 9.58
N PHE A 132 -15.42 -15.06 9.17
CA PHE A 132 -16.87 -15.09 9.07
C PHE A 132 -17.38 -16.50 9.35
N THR A 133 -18.67 -16.61 9.64
CA THR A 133 -19.32 -17.90 9.87
C THR A 133 -20.33 -18.21 8.78
N TYR A 134 -20.55 -19.49 8.49
CA TYR A 134 -21.73 -19.96 7.76
C TYR A 134 -22.30 -21.18 8.50
N SER A 135 -23.54 -21.57 8.24
CA SER A 135 -24.17 -22.71 8.91
C SER A 135 -24.67 -23.74 7.93
N VAL A 136 -24.48 -25.03 8.23
CA VAL A 136 -25.05 -26.14 7.48
C VAL A 136 -26.30 -26.63 8.20
N GLY A 137 -27.45 -26.48 7.55
CA GLY A 137 -28.74 -26.94 8.03
C GLY A 137 -29.42 -26.03 9.04
N ALA A 138 -28.76 -25.76 10.17
CA ALA A 138 -29.23 -24.82 11.19
C ALA A 138 -28.06 -24.17 11.93
N PRO A 139 -28.17 -22.91 12.38
CA PRO A 139 -27.15 -22.28 13.22
C PRO A 139 -26.95 -23.01 14.56
N SER A 140 -25.71 -23.08 15.00
CA SER A 140 -25.28 -23.55 16.32
C SER A 140 -24.32 -22.55 16.95
N THR A 141 -23.81 -22.83 18.15
CA THR A 141 -22.72 -22.03 18.72
C THR A 141 -21.51 -22.07 17.77
N PRO A 142 -20.97 -20.90 17.34
CA PRO A 142 -19.79 -20.87 16.50
C PRO A 142 -18.56 -21.46 17.21
N PRO A 143 -17.71 -22.23 16.52
CA PRO A 143 -16.45 -22.68 17.08
C PRO A 143 -15.51 -21.49 17.29
N VAL A 144 -14.60 -21.61 18.26
CA VAL A 144 -13.57 -20.59 18.53
C VAL A 144 -12.26 -21.04 17.88
N ASP A 145 -11.65 -20.17 17.07
CA ASP A 145 -10.28 -20.41 16.60
C ASP A 145 -9.30 -20.21 17.78
N SER A 146 -8.81 -21.32 18.31
CA SER A 146 -7.77 -21.35 19.36
C SER A 146 -6.36 -21.26 18.77
N GLY A 147 -6.23 -21.08 17.46
CA GLY A 147 -4.97 -20.85 16.76
C GLY A 147 -4.25 -19.58 17.17
N THR A 148 -2.91 -19.60 17.05
CA THR A 148 -2.02 -18.43 17.18
C THR A 148 -2.58 -17.21 16.44
N ASP A 149 -2.78 -16.13 17.19
CA ASP A 149 -3.39 -14.85 16.80
C ASP A 149 -3.25 -14.48 15.31
N SER A 150 -4.39 -14.27 14.65
CA SER A 150 -4.46 -13.77 13.27
C SER A 150 -4.13 -12.28 13.17
N ARG A 151 -3.74 -11.60 14.26
CA ARG A 151 -3.32 -10.19 14.25
C ARG A 151 -1.81 -10.07 14.13
N ALA A 152 -1.32 -8.96 13.58
CA ALA A 152 0.11 -8.66 13.60
C ALA A 152 0.53 -8.28 15.03
N ASP A 153 1.65 -8.82 15.49
CA ASP A 153 2.25 -8.47 16.78
C ASP A 153 2.49 -6.93 16.85
N PRO A 154 2.07 -6.24 17.93
CA PRO A 154 2.23 -4.80 18.06
C PRO A 154 3.69 -4.32 18.00
N VAL A 155 4.63 -5.12 18.51
CA VAL A 155 6.08 -4.86 18.47
C VAL A 155 6.59 -4.95 17.03
N VAL A 156 6.13 -5.94 16.26
CA VAL A 156 6.46 -6.06 14.83
C VAL A 156 5.92 -4.86 14.05
N GLY A 157 4.66 -4.49 14.29
CA GLY A 157 4.05 -3.30 13.68
C GLY A 157 4.79 -2.00 14.01
N LEU A 158 5.22 -1.82 15.27
CA LEU A 158 6.06 -0.69 15.67
C LEU A 158 7.44 -0.73 15.00
N THR A 159 8.06 -1.91 14.91
CA THR A 159 9.38 -2.10 14.28
C THR A 159 9.37 -1.67 12.83
N ILE A 160 8.33 -2.01 12.06
CA ILE A 160 8.19 -1.56 10.66
C ILE A 160 8.05 -0.04 10.58
N LYS A 161 7.21 0.57 11.42
CA LYS A 161 7.04 2.04 11.45
C LYS A 161 8.35 2.74 11.78
N VAL A 162 9.10 2.23 12.76
CA VAL A 162 10.44 2.74 13.12
C VAL A 162 11.43 2.55 11.97
N ALA A 163 11.45 1.39 11.32
CA ALA A 163 12.31 1.14 10.17
C ALA A 163 12.02 2.13 9.03
N LYS A 164 10.75 2.36 8.69
CA LYS A 164 10.33 3.38 7.70
C LYS A 164 10.82 4.77 8.12
N TYR A 165 10.57 5.18 9.36
CA TYR A 165 11.05 6.45 9.90
C TYR A 165 12.57 6.61 9.75
N LEU A 166 13.35 5.60 10.13
CA LEU A 166 14.81 5.61 10.01
C LEU A 166 15.26 5.70 8.56
N THR A 167 14.59 5.02 7.61
CA THR A 167 14.92 5.15 6.19
C THR A 167 14.65 6.55 5.65
N TYR A 168 13.54 7.18 6.02
CA TYR A 168 13.23 8.54 5.59
C TYR A 168 14.18 9.57 6.22
N ALA A 169 14.45 9.45 7.52
CA ALA A 169 15.45 10.28 8.20
C ALA A 169 16.85 10.07 7.58
N GLY A 170 17.22 8.83 7.31
CA GLY A 170 18.48 8.48 6.66
C GLY A 170 18.61 9.11 5.27
N LEU A 171 17.53 9.10 4.48
CA LEU A 171 17.50 9.71 3.15
C LEU A 171 17.76 11.22 3.20
N LEU A 172 17.16 11.95 4.15
CA LEU A 172 17.42 13.37 4.37
C LEU A 172 18.89 13.65 4.66
N LEU A 173 19.43 12.89 5.62
CA LEU A 173 20.81 13.03 6.08
C LEU A 173 21.82 12.60 5.03
N LEU A 174 21.43 11.77 4.07
CA LEU A 174 22.25 11.38 2.93
C LEU A 174 22.18 12.40 1.78
N VAL A 175 20.98 12.70 1.29
CA VAL A 175 20.77 13.50 0.07
C VAL A 175 21.22 14.94 0.28
N GLY A 176 20.89 15.56 1.41
CA GLY A 176 21.24 16.95 1.70
C GLY A 176 22.74 17.24 1.59
N PRO A 177 23.60 16.58 2.38
CA PRO A 177 25.04 16.80 2.32
C PRO A 177 25.66 16.43 0.98
N VAL A 178 25.21 15.33 0.35
CA VAL A 178 25.70 14.91 -0.97
C VAL A 178 25.43 15.97 -2.03
N LEU A 179 24.22 16.52 -2.02
CA LEU A 179 23.79 17.57 -2.93
C LEU A 179 24.64 18.84 -2.74
N MET A 180 24.71 19.36 -1.51
CA MET A 180 25.43 20.60 -1.21
C MET A 180 26.94 20.47 -1.46
N ILE A 181 27.57 19.37 -1.04
CA ILE A 181 28.99 19.06 -1.31
C ILE A 181 29.25 18.98 -2.80
N GLY A 182 28.34 18.34 -3.54
CA GLY A 182 28.48 18.11 -4.97
C GLY A 182 28.29 19.35 -5.83
N THR A 183 27.65 20.41 -5.34
CA THR A 183 27.27 21.56 -6.18
C THR A 183 28.05 22.83 -5.83
N PHE A 184 27.88 23.36 -4.62
CA PHE A 184 28.33 24.71 -4.26
C PHE A 184 28.94 24.81 -2.85
N TRP A 185 29.51 23.71 -2.33
CA TRP A 185 30.20 23.72 -1.04
C TRP A 185 31.45 24.60 -1.04
N PRO A 186 31.59 25.55 -0.09
CA PRO A 186 32.74 26.44 -0.06
C PRO A 186 34.05 25.66 0.18
N ARG A 187 35.10 26.00 -0.58
CA ARG A 187 36.39 25.29 -0.53
C ARG A 187 37.10 25.44 0.82
N ARG A 188 36.83 26.54 1.53
CA ARG A 188 37.37 26.83 2.87
C ARG A 188 36.80 25.90 3.93
N LEU A 189 35.52 25.53 3.82
CA LEU A 189 34.83 24.78 4.86
C LEU A 189 35.21 23.30 4.87
N SER A 190 35.44 22.78 6.08
CA SER A 190 35.68 21.36 6.30
C SER A 190 34.47 20.54 5.86
N ARG A 191 34.73 19.49 5.07
CA ARG A 191 33.71 18.52 4.65
C ARG A 191 33.46 17.43 5.69
N THR A 192 34.28 17.34 6.74
CA THR A 192 34.24 16.21 7.69
C THR A 192 32.89 16.07 8.39
N GLY A 193 32.32 17.18 8.90
CA GLY A 193 31.02 17.17 9.57
C GLY A 193 29.88 16.70 8.67
N PRO A 194 29.60 17.38 7.55
CA PRO A 194 28.53 16.96 6.64
C PRO A 194 28.77 15.58 6.02
N SER A 195 30.03 15.18 5.81
CA SER A 195 30.34 13.82 5.33
C SER A 195 29.99 12.74 6.36
N ARG A 196 30.20 13.00 7.66
CA ARG A 196 29.76 12.09 8.73
C ARG A 196 28.24 12.00 8.76
N VAL A 197 27.53 13.12 8.56
CA VAL A 197 26.07 13.12 8.45
C VAL A 197 25.60 12.30 7.25
N ALA A 198 26.26 12.43 6.09
CA ALA A 198 25.97 11.62 4.91
C ALA A 198 26.15 10.11 5.18
N TRP A 199 27.23 9.71 5.84
CA TRP A 199 27.47 8.31 6.18
C TRP A 199 26.52 7.79 7.25
N ALA A 200 26.13 8.61 8.23
CA ALA A 200 25.09 8.27 9.19
C ALA A 200 23.75 8.07 8.47
N GLY A 201 23.39 8.97 7.54
CA GLY A 201 22.21 8.84 6.70
C GLY A 201 22.22 7.56 5.87
N PHE A 202 23.35 7.27 5.20
CA PHE A 202 23.58 6.03 4.46
C PHE A 202 23.35 4.80 5.33
N GLY A 203 23.95 4.78 6.53
CA GLY A 203 23.79 3.69 7.50
C GLY A 203 22.34 3.50 7.94
N LEU A 204 21.62 4.60 8.21
CA LEU A 204 20.20 4.56 8.59
C LEU A 204 19.31 4.01 7.47
N VAL A 205 19.55 4.37 6.20
CA VAL A 205 18.81 3.78 5.08
C VAL A 205 19.11 2.28 4.99
N ALA A 206 20.38 1.88 5.05
CA ALA A 206 20.77 0.47 4.96
C ALA A 206 20.18 -0.37 6.10
N VAL A 207 20.33 0.07 7.36
CA VAL A 207 19.80 -0.62 8.54
C VAL A 207 18.27 -0.65 8.50
N GLY A 208 17.61 0.48 8.20
CA GLY A 208 16.15 0.51 8.11
C GLY A 208 15.61 -0.42 7.02
N THR A 209 16.30 -0.53 5.88
CA THR A 209 15.95 -1.48 4.81
C THR A 209 16.15 -2.94 5.24
N LEU A 210 17.23 -3.26 5.95
CA LEU A 210 17.46 -4.62 6.47
C LEU A 210 16.46 -5.00 7.56
N VAL A 211 16.16 -4.08 8.48
CA VAL A 211 15.15 -4.28 9.53
C VAL A 211 13.76 -4.43 8.91
N GLY A 212 13.44 -3.66 7.87
CA GLY A 212 12.18 -3.80 7.13
C GLY A 212 12.04 -5.18 6.47
N LEU A 213 13.10 -5.66 5.81
CA LEU A 213 13.15 -7.03 5.24
C LEU A 213 12.95 -8.11 6.31
N TRP A 214 13.64 -7.97 7.45
CA TRP A 214 13.51 -8.90 8.57
C TRP A 214 12.09 -8.91 9.14
N ALA A 215 11.56 -7.73 9.46
CA ALA A 215 10.25 -7.57 10.08
C ALA A 215 9.10 -7.95 9.15
N GLN A 216 9.31 -8.01 7.84
CA GLN A 216 8.31 -8.44 6.87
C GLN A 216 7.84 -9.88 7.12
N VAL A 217 8.73 -10.78 7.54
CA VAL A 217 8.39 -12.20 7.78
C VAL A 217 7.38 -12.35 8.92
N PRO A 218 7.67 -11.92 10.17
CA PRO A 218 6.71 -12.05 11.26
C PRO A 218 5.48 -11.16 11.04
N TYR A 219 5.63 -10.08 10.26
CA TYR A 219 4.50 -9.24 9.87
C TYR A 219 3.51 -9.99 8.98
N THR A 220 3.96 -10.74 7.97
CA THR A 220 3.04 -11.50 7.11
C THR A 220 2.48 -12.73 7.82
N THR A 221 3.27 -13.42 8.63
CA THR A 221 2.86 -14.66 9.32
C THR A 221 2.06 -14.43 10.62
N GLY A 222 2.13 -13.23 11.20
CA GLY A 222 1.54 -12.93 12.51
C GLY A 222 2.35 -13.49 13.68
N GLY A 223 3.63 -13.77 13.45
CA GLY A 223 4.57 -14.20 14.48
C GLY A 223 5.16 -13.04 15.28
N GLY A 224 5.92 -13.39 16.33
CA GLY A 224 6.72 -12.42 17.09
C GLY A 224 7.95 -11.96 16.32
N LEU A 225 8.63 -10.90 16.77
CA LEU A 225 9.77 -10.28 16.04
C LEU A 225 10.93 -11.24 15.71
N LEU A 226 11.09 -12.31 16.47
CA LEU A 226 12.13 -13.33 16.29
C LEU A 226 11.61 -14.62 15.61
N ASP A 227 10.32 -14.67 15.30
CA ASP A 227 9.67 -15.80 14.62
C ASP A 227 9.93 -15.71 13.10
N VAL A 228 11.18 -15.96 12.73
CA VAL A 228 11.69 -15.89 11.36
C VAL A 228 12.34 -17.22 11.01
N ASP A 229 11.78 -17.90 10.02
CA ASP A 229 12.32 -19.14 9.48
C ASP A 229 12.86 -18.96 8.04
N GLY A 230 13.55 -19.99 7.54
CA GLY A 230 14.18 -19.94 6.22
C GLY A 230 13.16 -19.87 5.08
N ALA A 231 11.97 -20.47 5.25
CA ALA A 231 10.90 -20.44 4.27
C ALA A 231 10.30 -19.03 4.18
N GLY A 232 9.91 -18.44 5.31
CA GLY A 232 9.38 -17.08 5.36
C GLY A 232 10.37 -16.03 4.85
N LEU A 233 11.67 -16.18 5.13
CA LEU A 233 12.69 -15.30 4.56
C LEU A 233 12.80 -15.44 3.04
N ARG A 234 12.74 -16.67 2.51
CA ARG A 234 12.75 -16.92 1.07
C ARG A 234 11.53 -16.29 0.40
N ASP A 235 10.34 -16.44 1.00
CA ASP A 235 9.10 -15.88 0.49
C ASP A 235 9.11 -14.34 0.54
N ALA A 236 9.65 -13.76 1.61
CA ALA A 236 9.81 -12.31 1.72
C ALA A 236 10.78 -11.78 0.64
N LEU A 237 11.93 -12.43 0.43
CA LEU A 237 12.92 -12.03 -0.59
C LEU A 237 12.43 -12.24 -2.03
N GLY A 238 11.61 -13.27 -2.27
CA GLY A 238 11.00 -13.57 -3.56
C GLY A 238 9.79 -12.71 -3.91
N SER A 239 9.29 -11.91 -2.97
CA SER A 239 8.18 -10.97 -3.21
C SER A 239 8.64 -9.65 -3.85
N ASP A 240 7.71 -8.89 -4.43
CA ASP A 240 7.98 -7.54 -4.96
C ASP A 240 8.56 -6.60 -3.90
N PHE A 241 8.08 -6.70 -2.66
CA PHE A 241 8.64 -5.99 -1.52
C PHE A 241 10.11 -6.34 -1.29
N GLY A 242 10.44 -7.63 -1.29
CA GLY A 242 11.79 -8.15 -1.14
C GLY A 242 12.72 -7.66 -2.25
N LEU A 243 12.26 -7.79 -3.50
CA LEU A 243 12.99 -7.35 -4.68
C LEU A 243 13.28 -5.85 -4.63
N ALA A 244 12.30 -5.01 -4.30
CA ALA A 244 12.49 -3.56 -4.17
C ALA A 244 13.52 -3.21 -3.09
N HIS A 245 13.53 -3.92 -1.95
CA HIS A 245 14.52 -3.72 -0.90
C HIS A 245 15.93 -4.20 -1.32
N LEU A 246 16.04 -5.34 -2.01
CA LEU A 246 17.31 -5.84 -2.55
C LEU A 246 17.89 -4.88 -3.60
N VAL A 247 17.05 -4.37 -4.50
CA VAL A 247 17.45 -3.33 -5.48
C VAL A 247 17.93 -2.08 -4.75
N ARG A 248 17.22 -1.62 -3.71
CA ARG A 248 17.67 -0.48 -2.89
C ARG A 248 19.03 -0.72 -2.25
N LEU A 249 19.26 -1.90 -1.66
CA LEU A 249 20.56 -2.27 -1.07
C LEU A 249 21.67 -2.32 -2.13
N GLY A 250 21.39 -2.87 -3.31
CA GLY A 250 22.32 -2.89 -4.44
C GLY A 250 22.67 -1.48 -4.92
N LEU A 251 21.68 -0.59 -5.07
CA LEU A 251 21.89 0.81 -5.44
C LEU A 251 22.66 1.60 -4.37
N LEU A 252 22.41 1.34 -3.08
CA LEU A 252 23.19 1.90 -1.98
C LEU A 252 24.65 1.41 -2.02
N ALA A 253 24.87 0.10 -2.19
CA ALA A 253 26.20 -0.47 -2.31
C ALA A 253 26.96 0.14 -3.50
N ALA A 254 26.32 0.27 -4.67
CA ALA A 254 26.90 0.94 -5.84
C ALA A 254 27.23 2.41 -5.55
N SER A 255 26.33 3.12 -4.87
CA SER A 255 26.53 4.53 -4.49
C SER A 255 27.68 4.72 -3.51
N ALA A 256 27.94 3.76 -2.61
CA ALA A 256 29.00 3.85 -1.60
C ALA A 256 30.40 4.06 -2.22
N PHE A 257 30.67 3.45 -3.39
CA PHE A 257 31.94 3.58 -4.10
C PHE A 257 32.19 5.01 -4.62
N LEU A 258 31.13 5.71 -5.03
CA LEU A 258 31.19 7.06 -5.57
C LEU A 258 31.02 8.14 -4.49
N LEU A 259 30.33 7.81 -3.39
CA LEU A 259 30.17 8.70 -2.23
C LEU A 259 31.51 9.05 -1.58
N ARG A 260 32.39 8.06 -1.38
CA ARG A 260 33.71 8.28 -0.74
C ARG A 260 34.55 9.37 -1.44
N PRO A 261 34.83 9.31 -2.76
CA PRO A 261 35.61 10.34 -3.43
C PRO A 261 34.87 11.69 -3.50
N LEU A 262 33.54 11.70 -3.67
CA LEU A 262 32.75 12.94 -3.67
C LEU A 262 32.89 13.68 -2.34
N LEU A 263 32.63 12.99 -1.22
CA LEU A 263 32.68 13.54 0.13
C LEU A 263 34.10 13.99 0.53
N ALA A 264 35.12 13.33 -0.02
CA ALA A 264 36.52 13.74 0.13
C ALA A 264 36.92 14.94 -0.78
N GLY A 265 36.01 15.46 -1.61
CA GLY A 265 36.30 16.56 -2.55
C GLY A 265 37.11 16.15 -3.78
N ARG A 266 37.20 14.84 -4.06
CA ARG A 266 37.95 14.25 -5.18
C ARG A 266 37.04 13.77 -6.32
N GLY A 267 35.72 13.88 -6.17
CA GLY A 267 34.73 13.43 -7.16
C GLY A 267 34.66 14.33 -8.40
N GLY A 268 34.56 13.70 -9.57
CA GLY A 268 34.42 14.39 -10.86
C GLY A 268 32.97 14.80 -11.19
N ARG A 269 32.76 15.37 -12.38
CA ARG A 269 31.39 15.58 -12.93
C ARG A 269 30.68 14.26 -13.21
N ALA A 270 31.40 13.27 -13.76
CA ALA A 270 30.83 11.95 -14.05
C ALA A 270 30.33 11.23 -12.78
N ASP A 271 31.13 11.24 -11.70
CA ASP A 271 30.73 10.61 -10.43
C ASP A 271 29.44 11.22 -9.87
N ARG A 272 29.27 12.55 -9.99
CA ARG A 272 28.07 13.26 -9.56
C ARG A 272 26.84 12.89 -10.40
N VAL A 273 26.99 12.80 -11.72
CA VAL A 273 25.90 12.38 -12.61
C VAL A 273 25.48 10.95 -12.32
N ILE A 274 26.44 10.03 -12.16
CA ILE A 274 26.13 8.63 -11.84
C ILE A 274 25.45 8.53 -10.46
N LEU A 275 25.94 9.25 -9.45
CA LEU A 275 25.28 9.32 -8.13
C LEU A 275 23.86 9.88 -8.21
N ALA A 276 23.62 10.89 -9.05
CA ALA A 276 22.27 11.44 -9.25
C ALA A 276 21.35 10.41 -9.90
N ILE A 277 21.84 9.63 -10.88
CA ILE A 277 21.09 8.54 -11.52
C ILE A 277 20.78 7.43 -10.51
N LEU A 278 21.78 6.96 -9.77
CA LEU A 278 21.61 5.91 -8.76
C LEU A 278 20.66 6.35 -7.64
N GLY A 279 20.80 7.59 -7.16
CA GLY A 279 19.92 8.18 -6.17
C GLY A 279 18.49 8.32 -6.70
N GLY A 280 18.33 8.80 -7.94
CA GLY A 280 17.05 8.89 -8.63
C GLY A 280 16.37 7.52 -8.74
N ALA A 281 17.09 6.49 -9.22
CA ALA A 281 16.59 5.12 -9.29
C ALA A 281 16.22 4.56 -7.90
N ALA A 282 17.01 4.85 -6.87
CA ALA A 282 16.73 4.39 -5.51
C ALA A 282 15.42 4.96 -4.97
N LEU A 283 15.05 6.21 -5.31
CA LEU A 283 13.79 6.81 -4.86
C LEU A 283 12.54 6.01 -5.29
N PHE A 284 12.59 5.33 -6.45
CA PHE A 284 11.48 4.50 -6.93
C PHE A 284 11.30 3.22 -6.12
N THR A 285 12.32 2.76 -5.39
CA THR A 285 12.25 1.51 -4.62
C THR A 285 11.32 1.59 -3.40
N TRP A 286 10.91 2.79 -2.95
CA TRP A 286 9.92 2.94 -1.87
C TRP A 286 8.49 2.73 -2.39
N PRO A 287 8.01 3.48 -3.40
CA PRO A 287 6.65 3.30 -3.90
C PRO A 287 6.40 1.92 -4.53
N LEU A 288 7.42 1.29 -5.10
CA LEU A 288 7.32 -0.08 -5.63
C LEU A 288 7.08 -1.14 -4.55
N ALA A 289 7.40 -0.82 -3.29
CA ALA A 289 7.27 -1.74 -2.16
C ALA A 289 6.01 -1.46 -1.32
N GLY A 290 5.03 -0.71 -1.83
CA GLY A 290 3.83 -0.34 -1.06
C GLY A 290 2.65 0.07 -1.94
N HIS A 291 1.68 0.75 -1.32
CA HIS A 291 0.39 1.08 -1.94
C HIS A 291 0.44 1.80 -3.30
N PRO A 292 1.44 2.66 -3.61
CA PRO A 292 1.51 3.28 -4.95
C PRO A 292 1.61 2.27 -6.09
N ALA A 293 2.25 1.12 -5.89
CA ALA A 293 2.35 0.06 -6.89
C ALA A 293 1.04 -0.70 -7.13
N ALA A 294 0.13 -0.63 -6.15
CA ALA A 294 -1.16 -1.31 -6.17
C ALA A 294 -2.34 -0.31 -6.28
N SER A 295 -2.09 0.93 -6.72
CA SER A 295 -3.14 1.94 -6.86
C SER A 295 -3.91 1.79 -8.18
N PRO A 296 -5.04 2.49 -8.38
CA PRO A 296 -5.77 2.50 -9.65
C PRO A 296 -4.96 3.06 -10.83
N ALA A 297 -3.88 3.81 -10.55
CA ALA A 297 -2.97 4.36 -11.56
C ALA A 297 -1.51 4.17 -11.10
N PRO A 298 -0.97 2.93 -11.17
CA PRO A 298 0.33 2.62 -10.57
C PRO A 298 1.49 3.46 -11.12
N PRO A 299 1.67 3.62 -12.46
CA PRO A 299 2.79 4.40 -12.98
C PRO A 299 2.80 5.86 -12.49
N LEU A 300 1.62 6.47 -12.43
CA LEU A 300 1.47 7.85 -11.95
C LEU A 300 1.78 7.92 -10.45
N SER A 301 1.19 7.03 -9.65
CA SER A 301 1.34 7.02 -8.19
C SER A 301 2.77 6.74 -7.76
N ILE A 302 3.43 5.78 -8.41
CA ILE A 302 4.85 5.48 -8.21
C ILE A 302 5.70 6.72 -8.51
N PHE A 303 5.45 7.38 -9.65
CA PHE A 303 6.21 8.55 -10.05
C PHE A 303 6.01 9.74 -9.10
N VAL A 304 4.77 10.08 -8.77
CA VAL A 304 4.51 11.22 -7.88
C VAL A 304 5.01 10.94 -6.46
N ASP A 305 4.92 9.71 -5.95
CA ASP A 305 5.47 9.37 -4.64
C ASP A 305 7.01 9.46 -4.62
N ALA A 306 7.69 8.99 -5.67
CA ALA A 306 9.14 9.17 -5.82
C ALA A 306 9.54 10.66 -5.89
N VAL A 307 8.76 11.49 -6.60
CA VAL A 307 8.95 12.95 -6.64
C VAL A 307 8.70 13.57 -5.27
N HIS A 308 7.67 13.14 -4.54
CA HIS A 308 7.34 13.64 -3.21
C HIS A 308 8.49 13.34 -2.22
N LEU A 309 8.97 12.09 -2.21
CA LEU A 309 10.09 11.63 -1.38
C LEU A 309 11.40 12.34 -1.74
N GLY A 310 11.72 12.45 -3.03
CA GLY A 310 12.93 13.14 -3.51
C GLY A 310 12.92 14.64 -3.18
N SER A 311 11.77 15.30 -3.37
CA SER A 311 11.59 16.72 -3.05
C SER A 311 11.77 17.00 -1.56
N MET A 312 11.21 16.12 -0.73
CA MET A 312 11.37 16.16 0.72
C MET A 312 12.85 15.98 1.13
N ALA A 313 13.55 15.02 0.53
CA ALA A 313 14.97 14.76 0.75
C ALA A 313 15.87 15.94 0.36
N VAL A 314 15.59 16.57 -0.78
CA VAL A 314 16.30 17.78 -1.23
C VAL A 314 16.06 18.91 -0.25
N TRP A 315 14.80 19.28 0.02
CA TRP A 315 14.45 20.45 0.82
C TRP A 315 14.93 20.32 2.27
N LEU A 316 14.45 19.31 3.00
CA LEU A 316 14.74 19.16 4.43
C LEU A 316 16.19 18.71 4.66
N GLY A 317 16.74 17.85 3.79
CA GLY A 317 18.13 17.44 3.87
C GLY A 317 19.09 18.62 3.72
N GLY A 318 18.83 19.54 2.78
CA GLY A 318 19.64 20.73 2.66
C GLY A 318 19.42 21.73 3.80
N LEU A 319 18.24 21.78 4.44
CA LEU A 319 18.05 22.55 5.68
C LEU A 319 18.94 22.05 6.83
N VAL A 320 19.12 20.73 6.97
CA VAL A 320 20.07 20.15 7.95
C VAL A 320 21.48 20.67 7.69
N VAL A 321 21.91 20.69 6.43
CA VAL A 321 23.25 21.17 6.05
C VAL A 321 23.39 22.67 6.28
N LEU A 322 22.36 23.43 5.91
CA LEU A 322 22.32 24.87 6.06
C LEU A 322 22.42 25.27 7.54
N ALA A 323 21.57 24.69 8.39
CA ALA A 323 21.52 24.98 9.82
C ALA A 323 22.74 24.46 10.58
N GLY A 324 23.22 23.27 10.22
CA GLY A 324 24.29 22.57 10.93
C GLY A 324 25.70 23.02 10.57
N PHE A 325 25.94 23.45 9.31
CA PHE A 325 27.31 23.64 8.82
C PHE A 325 27.53 24.94 8.03
N LEU A 326 26.61 25.34 7.14
CA LEU A 326 26.80 26.55 6.33
C LEU A 326 26.58 27.81 7.17
N LEU A 327 25.43 27.98 7.82
CA LEU A 327 25.16 29.18 8.65
C LEU A 327 26.16 29.40 9.79
N PRO A 328 26.70 28.36 10.46
CA PRO A 328 27.73 28.55 11.48
C PRO A 328 29.15 28.78 10.94
N GLY A 329 29.45 28.34 9.73
CA GLY A 329 30.83 28.23 9.23
C GLY A 329 31.18 29.16 8.07
N ALA A 330 30.23 29.41 7.17
CA ALA A 330 30.40 30.20 5.96
C ALA A 330 30.49 31.70 6.29
N ASP A 331 31.24 32.44 5.49
CA ASP A 331 31.26 33.90 5.56
C ASP A 331 30.08 34.53 4.80
N GLU A 332 29.92 35.85 4.93
CA GLU A 332 28.80 36.59 4.32
C GLU A 332 28.80 36.47 2.79
N HIS A 333 29.96 36.54 2.14
CA HIS A 333 30.06 36.44 0.67
C HIS A 333 29.70 35.04 0.17
N GLU A 334 30.15 34.00 0.87
CA GLU A 334 29.78 32.60 0.60
C GLU A 334 28.26 32.41 0.76
N LEU A 335 27.66 32.96 1.83
CA LEU A 335 26.22 32.87 2.06
C LEU A 335 25.40 33.67 1.03
N ASP A 336 25.85 34.86 0.64
CA ASP A 336 25.18 35.69 -0.37
C ASP A 336 25.15 35.00 -1.75
N ALA A 337 26.18 34.22 -2.07
CA ALA A 337 26.18 33.41 -3.29
C ALA A 337 25.30 32.15 -3.18
N ILE A 338 25.29 31.48 -2.02
CA ILE A 338 24.63 30.18 -1.83
C ILE A 338 23.13 30.32 -1.57
N LEU A 339 22.72 31.24 -0.69
CA LEU A 339 21.34 31.35 -0.21
C LEU A 339 20.32 31.59 -1.32
N PRO A 340 20.56 32.43 -2.34
CA PRO A 340 19.61 32.61 -3.44
C PRO A 340 19.41 31.35 -4.27
N VAL A 341 20.49 30.62 -4.57
CA VAL A 341 20.43 29.35 -5.32
C VAL A 341 19.69 28.29 -4.52
N TRP A 342 20.06 28.14 -3.23
CA TRP A 342 19.40 27.23 -2.32
C TRP A 342 17.91 27.54 -2.15
N SER A 343 17.56 28.82 -1.97
CA SER A 343 16.16 29.25 -1.80
C SER A 343 15.31 28.89 -3.03
N ARG A 344 15.84 29.04 -4.25
CA ARG A 344 15.16 28.60 -5.48
C ARG A 344 14.96 27.09 -5.51
N TRP A 345 15.99 26.31 -5.14
CA TRP A 345 15.89 24.85 -5.10
C TRP A 345 14.89 24.37 -4.04
N ALA A 346 14.93 24.97 -2.85
CA ALA A 346 13.97 24.69 -1.79
C ALA A 346 12.54 25.04 -2.22
N ALA A 347 12.32 26.18 -2.89
CA ALA A 347 11.01 26.57 -3.39
C ALA A 347 10.48 25.59 -4.45
N LEU A 348 11.32 25.18 -5.41
CA LEU A 348 10.95 24.18 -6.41
C LEU A 348 10.65 22.82 -5.77
N ALA A 349 11.47 22.38 -4.83
CA ALA A 349 11.24 21.13 -4.09
C ALA A 349 9.93 21.19 -3.29
N VAL A 350 9.65 22.28 -2.57
CA VAL A 350 8.37 22.45 -1.85
C VAL A 350 7.18 22.46 -2.80
N ALA A 351 7.28 23.14 -3.95
CA ALA A 351 6.22 23.14 -4.96
C ALA A 351 5.96 21.75 -5.54
N ALA A 352 7.02 21.02 -5.90
CA ALA A 352 6.92 19.65 -6.39
C ALA A 352 6.35 18.69 -5.31
N LEU A 353 6.77 18.85 -4.06
CA LEU A 353 6.26 18.11 -2.91
C LEU A 353 4.75 18.35 -2.71
N LEU A 354 4.30 19.60 -2.78
CA LEU A 354 2.89 19.98 -2.66
C LEU A 354 2.05 19.40 -3.81
N LEU A 355 2.52 19.52 -5.04
CA LEU A 355 1.81 18.99 -6.21
C LEU A 355 1.70 17.46 -6.13
N ALA A 356 2.83 16.78 -5.93
CA ALA A 356 2.87 15.33 -5.80
C ALA A 356 2.04 14.83 -4.60
N GLY A 357 2.10 15.53 -3.47
CA GLY A 357 1.33 15.20 -2.27
C GLY A 357 -0.17 15.36 -2.48
N THR A 358 -0.58 16.38 -3.24
CA THR A 358 -1.99 16.59 -3.61
C THR A 358 -2.48 15.47 -4.52
N VAL A 359 -1.70 15.09 -5.54
CA VAL A 359 -2.05 13.99 -6.44
C VAL A 359 -2.18 12.68 -5.67
N ASN A 360 -1.20 12.35 -4.81
CA ASN A 360 -1.28 11.17 -3.95
C ASN A 360 -2.50 11.21 -3.02
N ALA A 361 -2.80 12.36 -2.40
CA ALA A 361 -3.98 12.48 -1.54
C ALA A 361 -5.28 12.19 -2.30
N LEU A 362 -5.43 12.70 -3.52
CA LEU A 362 -6.62 12.46 -4.34
C LEU A 362 -6.76 10.97 -4.71
N ILE A 363 -5.66 10.31 -5.08
CA ILE A 363 -5.64 8.90 -5.46
C ILE A 363 -5.89 7.98 -4.24
N GLU A 364 -5.27 8.26 -3.09
CA GLU A 364 -5.33 7.40 -1.89
C GLU A 364 -6.58 7.61 -1.04
N VAL A 365 -7.20 8.79 -1.10
CA VAL A 365 -8.43 9.07 -0.34
C VAL A 365 -9.68 8.61 -1.08
N GLY A 366 -9.76 8.83 -2.40
CA GLY A 366 -10.87 8.37 -3.24
C GLY A 366 -12.19 9.14 -3.07
N SER A 367 -12.58 9.53 -1.83
CA SER A 367 -13.80 10.30 -1.57
C SER A 367 -13.69 11.27 -0.38
N PRO A 368 -14.47 12.37 -0.35
CA PRO A 368 -14.44 13.29 0.79
C PRO A 368 -14.84 12.67 2.12
N ALA A 369 -15.78 11.72 2.12
CA ALA A 369 -16.21 11.00 3.33
C ALA A 369 -15.07 10.16 3.92
N ALA A 370 -14.31 9.47 3.06
CA ALA A 370 -13.16 8.67 3.48
C ALA A 370 -12.05 9.50 4.16
N LEU A 371 -12.03 10.82 3.98
CA LEU A 371 -11.10 11.72 4.66
C LEU A 371 -11.36 11.84 6.17
N VAL A 372 -12.61 11.69 6.61
CA VAL A 372 -13.03 11.85 8.01
C VAL A 372 -13.50 10.56 8.65
N ASP A 373 -13.92 9.59 7.84
CA ASP A 373 -14.42 8.29 8.31
C ASP A 373 -13.29 7.26 8.53
N THR A 374 -12.06 7.55 8.07
CA THR A 374 -10.94 6.60 8.12
C THR A 374 -9.76 7.11 8.94
N THR A 375 -9.01 6.18 9.55
CA THR A 375 -7.76 6.50 10.27
C THR A 375 -6.72 7.14 9.33
N TYR A 376 -6.65 6.67 8.08
CA TYR A 376 -5.77 7.23 7.06
C TYR A 376 -6.08 8.70 6.80
N GLY A 377 -7.36 9.04 6.63
CA GLY A 377 -7.81 10.41 6.41
C GLY A 377 -7.41 11.37 7.55
N TRP A 378 -7.60 10.95 8.80
CA TRP A 378 -7.16 11.73 9.98
C TRP A 378 -5.64 11.92 10.05
N LEU A 379 -4.85 10.88 9.74
CA LEU A 379 -3.40 10.99 9.68
C LEU A 379 -2.94 11.94 8.56
N LEU A 380 -3.64 11.94 7.42
CA LEU A 380 -3.38 12.87 6.33
C LEU A 380 -3.71 14.32 6.72
N ILE A 381 -4.86 14.56 7.38
CA ILE A 381 -5.22 15.88 7.91
C ILE A 381 -4.14 16.36 8.89
N ALA A 382 -3.72 15.51 9.83
CA ALA A 382 -2.66 15.83 10.77
C ALA A 382 -1.34 16.17 10.06
N LYS A 383 -0.95 15.40 9.03
CA LYS A 383 0.23 15.67 8.21
C LYS A 383 0.15 17.02 7.50
N ILE A 384 -1.02 17.36 6.92
CA ILE A 384 -1.26 18.63 6.23
C ILE A 384 -1.19 19.79 7.23
N ALA A 385 -1.82 19.67 8.40
CA ALA A 385 -1.79 20.70 9.45
C ALA A 385 -0.36 20.95 9.97
N LEU A 386 0.40 19.89 10.23
CA LEU A 386 1.80 19.98 10.64
C LEU A 386 2.67 20.58 9.53
N PHE A 387 2.44 20.22 8.27
CA PHE A 387 3.14 20.82 7.14
C PHE A 387 2.84 22.32 7.01
N ALA A 388 1.57 22.72 7.13
CA ALA A 388 1.17 24.12 7.14
C ALA A 388 1.83 24.88 8.29
N LEU A 389 1.99 24.26 9.47
CA LEU A 389 2.74 24.81 10.59
C LEU A 389 4.23 25.03 10.23
N VAL A 390 4.90 24.06 9.60
CA VAL A 390 6.30 24.23 9.14
C VAL A 390 6.43 25.41 8.19
N VAL A 391 5.55 25.50 7.18
CA VAL A 391 5.57 26.60 6.21
C VAL A 391 5.24 27.94 6.87
N GLY A 392 4.30 27.96 7.82
CA GLY A 392 3.95 29.16 8.60
C GLY A 392 5.11 29.67 9.45
N VAL A 393 5.80 28.77 10.18
CA VAL A 393 7.01 29.09 10.94
C VAL A 393 8.09 29.65 10.01
N ALA A 394 8.29 29.03 8.84
CA ALA A 394 9.25 29.50 7.84
C ALA A 394 8.89 30.89 7.27
N ALA A 395 7.61 31.17 7.04
CA ALA A 395 7.15 32.47 6.54
C ALA A 395 7.33 33.57 7.60
N VAL A 396 6.99 33.28 8.86
CA VAL A 396 7.17 34.22 9.99
C VAL A 396 8.67 34.47 10.22
N SER A 397 9.50 33.42 10.23
CA SER A 397 10.95 33.54 10.42
C SER A 397 11.59 34.40 9.33
N ARG A 398 11.22 34.19 8.05
CA ARG A 398 11.68 35.02 6.92
C ARG A 398 11.20 36.46 7.00
N ASN A 399 9.93 36.69 7.38
CA ASN A 399 9.39 38.05 7.54
C ASN A 399 10.05 38.81 8.69
N LEU A 400 10.32 38.14 9.81
CA LEU A 400 11.06 38.72 10.93
C LEU A 400 12.49 39.06 10.48
N VAL A 401 13.22 38.13 9.87
CA VAL A 401 14.58 38.42 9.36
C VAL A 401 14.58 39.56 8.34
N ARG A 402 13.58 39.66 7.44
CA ARG A 402 13.48 40.77 6.47
C ARG A 402 13.16 42.12 7.12
N ARG A 403 12.36 42.12 8.20
CA ARG A 403 12.02 43.35 8.96
C ARG A 403 13.20 43.85 9.79
N TRP A 404 14.04 42.93 10.28
CA TRP A 404 15.26 43.22 11.02
C TRP A 404 16.41 43.43 10.04
N ARG A 405 16.31 44.46 9.20
CA ARG A 405 17.31 44.81 8.17
C ARG A 405 18.70 45.18 8.73
N GLU A 406 18.90 45.19 10.04
CA GLU A 406 20.05 45.85 10.68
C GLU A 406 20.79 45.04 11.77
N ALA A 407 20.55 43.74 11.91
CA ALA A 407 21.37 42.93 12.83
C ALA A 407 21.87 41.65 12.16
N ALA A 408 23.03 41.75 11.54
CA ALA A 408 23.84 40.67 10.99
C ALA A 408 24.12 39.55 12.02
N ARG A 409 23.13 38.69 12.32
CA ARG A 409 23.34 37.52 13.18
C ARG A 409 22.64 36.26 12.62
N PRO A 410 23.38 35.19 12.29
CA PRO A 410 22.83 33.92 11.82
C PRO A 410 22.11 33.10 12.91
N ARG A 411 22.12 33.54 14.18
CA ARG A 411 21.59 32.77 15.32
C ARG A 411 20.05 32.62 15.35
N PRO A 412 19.24 33.68 15.16
CA PRO A 412 17.77 33.56 15.16
C PRO A 412 17.28 32.72 13.98
N LEU A 413 17.87 32.92 12.79
CA LEU A 413 17.58 32.11 11.61
C LEU A 413 17.91 30.64 11.85
N ARG A 414 19.09 30.34 12.42
CA ARG A 414 19.48 28.95 12.74
C ARG A 414 18.51 28.29 13.73
N ARG A 415 18.05 29.01 14.75
CA ARG A 415 17.05 28.49 15.71
C ARG A 415 15.72 28.20 15.02
N ALA A 416 15.26 29.08 14.13
CA ALA A 416 14.05 28.84 13.35
C ALA A 416 14.18 27.60 12.46
N LEU A 417 15.31 27.42 11.77
CA LEU A 417 15.55 26.22 10.95
C LEU A 417 15.56 24.93 11.79
N TRP A 418 16.13 24.95 13.00
CA TRP A 418 16.08 23.79 13.89
C TRP A 418 14.67 23.50 14.39
N LEU A 419 13.84 24.53 14.61
CA LEU A 419 12.42 24.35 14.94
C LEU A 419 11.66 23.74 13.74
N GLU A 420 11.89 24.23 12.52
CA GLU A 420 11.32 23.64 11.29
C GLU A 420 11.71 22.17 11.15
N LEU A 421 12.98 21.82 11.39
CA LEU A 421 13.47 20.44 11.34
C LEU A 421 12.87 19.57 12.47
N ALA A 422 12.64 20.12 13.66
CA ALA A 422 11.99 19.40 14.76
C ALA A 422 10.53 19.05 14.42
N VAL A 423 9.77 20.00 13.87
CA VAL A 423 8.39 19.73 13.40
C VAL A 423 8.40 18.78 12.21
N ALA A 424 9.36 18.91 11.29
CA ALA A 424 9.50 17.98 10.17
C ALA A 424 9.82 16.53 10.63
N ALA A 425 10.57 16.36 11.73
CA ALA A 425 10.78 15.05 12.34
C ALA A 425 9.46 14.45 12.87
N VAL A 426 8.53 15.27 13.38
CA VAL A 426 7.19 14.80 13.76
C VAL A 426 6.37 14.44 12.52
N VAL A 427 6.40 15.26 11.48
CA VAL A 427 5.75 14.98 10.17
C VAL A 427 6.22 13.63 9.60
N LEU A 428 7.50 13.29 9.79
CA LEU A 428 8.06 12.00 9.40
C LEU A 428 7.51 10.83 10.19
N GLY A 429 7.34 10.97 11.51
CA GLY A 429 6.71 9.94 12.35
C GLY A 429 5.26 9.69 11.94
N VAL A 430 4.50 10.77 11.68
CA VAL A 430 3.14 10.67 11.13
C VAL A 430 3.16 10.01 9.76
N THR A 431 4.10 10.38 8.88
CA THR A 431 4.23 9.80 7.53
C THR A 431 4.58 8.32 7.58
N ALA A 432 5.50 7.89 8.45
CA ALA A 432 5.86 6.48 8.62
C ALA A 432 4.67 5.63 9.12
N THR A 433 3.78 6.23 9.92
CA THR A 433 2.53 5.59 10.35
C THR A 433 1.48 5.59 9.24
N LEU A 434 1.31 6.71 8.54
CA LEU A 434 0.37 6.87 7.42
C LEU A 434 0.65 5.85 6.31
N VAL A 435 1.91 5.70 5.89
CA VAL A 435 2.34 4.74 4.84
C VAL A 435 2.30 3.27 5.32
N GLN A 436 1.97 3.03 6.59
CA GLN A 436 1.71 1.69 7.13
C GLN A 436 0.21 1.45 7.38
N THR A 437 -0.62 2.45 7.12
CA THR A 437 -2.07 2.41 7.35
C THR A 437 -2.75 2.14 6.01
N THR A 438 -3.78 1.29 6.02
CA THR A 438 -4.64 1.03 4.87
C THR A 438 -5.12 2.35 4.23
N PRO A 439 -4.93 2.53 2.91
CA PRO A 439 -5.43 3.72 2.21
C PRO A 439 -6.91 3.99 2.46
N ALA A 440 -7.27 5.26 2.57
CA ALA A 440 -8.64 5.69 2.87
C ALA A 440 -9.67 5.20 1.82
N ARG A 441 -9.31 5.14 0.53
CA ARG A 441 -10.19 4.57 -0.51
C ARG A 441 -10.59 3.12 -0.22
N THR A 442 -9.69 2.34 0.36
CA THR A 442 -9.90 0.92 0.62
C THR A 442 -10.62 0.71 1.94
N ALA A 443 -10.16 1.40 3.00
CA ALA A 443 -10.84 1.39 4.29
C ALA A 443 -12.28 1.92 4.19
N GLY A 444 -12.53 2.91 3.32
CA GLY A 444 -13.88 3.42 3.03
C GLY A 444 -14.77 2.38 2.36
N ALA A 445 -14.20 1.54 1.48
CA ALA A 445 -14.93 0.43 0.86
C ALA A 445 -15.26 -0.69 1.86
N ASP A 446 -14.35 -1.02 2.79
CA ASP A 446 -14.62 -1.95 3.90
C ASP A 446 -15.76 -1.45 4.80
N VAL A 447 -15.73 -0.17 5.15
CA VAL A 447 -16.76 0.45 5.99
C VAL A 447 -18.10 0.50 5.26
N ALA A 448 -18.11 0.73 3.94
CA ALA A 448 -19.32 0.65 3.12
C ALA A 448 -19.86 -0.78 3.06
N SER A 449 -19.00 -1.78 2.86
CA SER A 449 -19.37 -3.21 2.89
C SER A 449 -19.90 -3.66 4.25
N THR A 450 -19.32 -3.17 5.36
CA THR A 450 -19.79 -3.50 6.72
C THR A 450 -21.09 -2.78 7.09
N ARG A 451 -21.32 -1.59 6.52
CA ARG A 451 -22.60 -0.87 6.64
C ARG A 451 -23.65 -1.34 5.65
N SER A 452 -23.29 -2.15 4.67
CA SER A 452 -24.24 -2.70 3.73
C SER A 452 -25.22 -3.59 4.50
N THR A 453 -26.51 -3.29 4.36
CA THR A 453 -27.60 -4.20 4.75
C THR A 453 -27.81 -5.30 3.70
N LEU A 454 -26.73 -5.69 3.01
CA LEU A 454 -26.68 -6.74 1.99
C LEU A 454 -27.58 -7.90 2.39
N PHE A 455 -28.65 -8.05 1.64
CA PHE A 455 -29.47 -9.24 1.74
C PHE A 455 -28.84 -10.31 0.86
N THR A 456 -28.40 -11.41 1.47
CA THR A 456 -27.91 -12.58 0.74
C THR A 456 -28.66 -13.84 1.16
N THR A 457 -29.01 -14.67 0.19
CA THR A 457 -29.62 -15.98 0.43
C THR A 457 -29.29 -16.95 -0.69
N THR A 458 -29.28 -18.24 -0.37
CA THR A 458 -29.13 -19.31 -1.37
C THR A 458 -30.44 -20.09 -1.46
N LEU A 459 -31.03 -20.10 -2.65
CA LEU A 459 -32.25 -20.82 -2.96
C LEU A 459 -31.90 -22.07 -3.75
N ALA A 460 -32.46 -23.22 -3.39
CA ALA A 460 -32.21 -24.46 -4.10
C ALA A 460 -33.44 -24.90 -4.91
N SER A 461 -33.20 -25.48 -6.06
CA SER A 461 -34.14 -26.26 -6.86
C SER A 461 -33.54 -27.63 -7.17
N SER A 462 -34.30 -28.51 -7.83
CA SER A 462 -33.75 -29.78 -8.33
C SER A 462 -32.73 -29.61 -9.46
N LEU A 463 -32.68 -28.43 -10.10
CA LEU A 463 -31.85 -28.16 -11.28
C LEU A 463 -30.59 -27.33 -10.93
N TYR A 464 -30.68 -26.45 -9.95
CA TYR A 464 -29.62 -25.51 -9.59
C TYR A 464 -29.79 -25.01 -8.14
N SER A 465 -28.70 -24.50 -7.56
CA SER A 465 -28.74 -23.56 -6.44
C SER A 465 -28.44 -22.15 -6.93
N LEU A 466 -29.27 -21.19 -6.52
CA LEU A 466 -29.19 -19.79 -6.89
C LEU A 466 -28.84 -18.96 -5.66
N GLN A 467 -27.68 -18.32 -5.70
CA GLN A 467 -27.32 -17.28 -4.75
C GLN A 467 -27.90 -15.95 -5.22
N VAL A 468 -28.63 -15.30 -4.34
CA VAL A 468 -29.24 -13.98 -4.54
C VAL A 468 -28.56 -13.01 -3.60
N GLU A 469 -28.11 -11.89 -4.13
CA GLU A 469 -27.56 -10.78 -3.38
C GLU A 469 -28.32 -9.50 -3.77
N VAL A 470 -28.78 -8.73 -2.79
CA VAL A 470 -29.40 -7.41 -3.00
C VAL A 470 -28.68 -6.41 -2.09
N ASP A 471 -28.05 -5.40 -2.69
CA ASP A 471 -27.22 -4.39 -2.02
C ASP A 471 -27.74 -2.98 -2.34
N PRO A 472 -27.99 -2.12 -1.35
CA PRO A 472 -27.90 -2.35 0.09
C PRO A 472 -29.11 -3.04 0.71
N ALA A 473 -30.18 -3.36 -0.02
CA ALA A 473 -31.49 -3.74 0.54
C ALA A 473 -32.10 -2.65 1.45
N GLU A 474 -32.01 -1.39 1.01
CA GLU A 474 -32.64 -0.22 1.65
C GLU A 474 -33.65 0.44 0.69
N PRO A 475 -34.56 1.31 1.18
CA PRO A 475 -35.41 2.08 0.30
C PRO A 475 -34.59 2.96 -0.65
N GLY A 476 -34.84 2.83 -1.96
CA GLY A 476 -34.10 3.55 -3.01
C GLY A 476 -33.52 2.62 -4.07
N ASN A 477 -32.41 3.01 -4.68
CA ASN A 477 -31.74 2.20 -5.69
C ASN A 477 -30.93 1.08 -5.02
N ASN A 478 -31.10 -0.12 -5.54
CA ASN A 478 -30.43 -1.34 -5.12
C ASN A 478 -29.90 -2.07 -6.35
N SER A 479 -28.71 -2.65 -6.24
CA SER A 479 -28.23 -3.63 -7.21
C SER A 479 -28.60 -5.04 -6.73
N MET A 480 -28.87 -5.92 -7.69
CA MET A 480 -29.11 -7.33 -7.43
C MET A 480 -28.15 -8.18 -8.26
N HIS A 481 -27.46 -9.10 -7.60
CA HIS A 481 -26.61 -10.10 -8.25
C HIS A 481 -27.17 -11.50 -8.04
N LEU A 482 -27.11 -12.30 -9.11
CA LEU A 482 -27.65 -13.66 -9.16
C LEU A 482 -26.58 -14.61 -9.67
N TYR A 483 -26.21 -15.61 -8.87
CA TYR A 483 -25.22 -16.62 -9.25
C TYR A 483 -25.84 -18.01 -9.24
N ALA A 484 -25.82 -18.69 -10.38
CA ALA A 484 -26.30 -20.05 -10.51
C ALA A 484 -25.16 -21.05 -10.34
N TYR A 485 -25.42 -22.09 -9.56
CA TYR A 485 -24.56 -23.24 -9.39
C TYR A 485 -25.37 -24.53 -9.57
N SER A 486 -24.72 -25.60 -10.01
CA SER A 486 -25.31 -26.91 -10.10
C SER A 486 -25.54 -27.49 -8.69
N PRO A 487 -26.35 -28.55 -8.52
CA PRO A 487 -26.55 -29.18 -7.21
C PRO A 487 -25.26 -29.71 -6.55
N ASP A 488 -24.21 -29.98 -7.34
CA ASP A 488 -22.85 -30.32 -6.92
C ASP A 488 -21.92 -29.09 -6.74
N ASN A 489 -22.52 -27.88 -6.69
CA ASN A 489 -21.89 -26.60 -6.39
C ASN A 489 -20.83 -26.13 -7.41
N ARG A 490 -20.97 -26.50 -8.68
CA ARG A 490 -20.15 -25.97 -9.79
C ARG A 490 -20.88 -24.83 -10.49
N PRO A 491 -20.18 -23.87 -11.13
CA PRO A 491 -20.82 -22.84 -11.94
C PRO A 491 -21.81 -23.45 -12.96
N GLN A 492 -23.06 -23.01 -12.93
CA GLN A 492 -24.12 -23.52 -13.81
C GLN A 492 -24.38 -22.53 -14.94
N PRO A 493 -24.06 -22.86 -16.20
CA PRO A 493 -24.43 -22.02 -17.33
C PRO A 493 -25.96 -21.81 -17.40
N VAL A 494 -26.35 -20.56 -17.63
CA VAL A 494 -27.73 -20.10 -17.70
C VAL A 494 -27.98 -19.49 -19.08
N VAL A 495 -29.00 -20.01 -19.75
CA VAL A 495 -29.43 -19.55 -21.08
C VAL A 495 -30.31 -18.31 -20.96
N GLU A 496 -31.12 -18.22 -19.89
CA GLU A 496 -32.04 -17.10 -19.69
C GLU A 496 -32.31 -16.84 -18.21
N TRP A 497 -32.36 -15.55 -17.87
CA TRP A 497 -32.65 -15.02 -16.55
C TRP A 497 -33.93 -14.20 -16.58
N ARG A 498 -34.84 -14.41 -15.63
CA ARG A 498 -35.97 -13.51 -15.36
C ARG A 498 -36.12 -13.30 -13.86
N ALA A 499 -36.30 -12.07 -13.43
CA ALA A 499 -36.60 -11.77 -12.03
C ALA A 499 -37.71 -10.74 -11.90
N THR A 500 -38.54 -10.90 -10.87
CA THR A 500 -39.57 -9.95 -10.49
C THR A 500 -39.54 -9.68 -8.99
N VAL A 501 -39.86 -8.45 -8.60
CA VAL A 501 -39.96 -8.05 -7.19
C VAL A 501 -41.31 -7.38 -6.92
N ALA A 502 -41.94 -7.69 -5.79
CA ALA A 502 -43.24 -7.15 -5.42
C ALA A 502 -43.29 -6.80 -3.93
N LEU A 503 -44.12 -5.82 -3.55
CA LEU A 503 -44.45 -5.54 -2.13
C LEU A 503 -45.97 -5.53 -1.96
N PRO A 504 -46.62 -6.71 -1.89
CA PRO A 504 -48.07 -6.81 -1.80
C PRO A 504 -48.67 -6.09 -0.59
N SER A 505 -47.93 -6.03 0.53
CA SER A 505 -48.37 -5.32 1.74
C SER A 505 -48.53 -3.81 1.55
N ALA A 506 -47.85 -3.24 0.56
CA ALA A 506 -47.97 -1.83 0.16
C ALA A 506 -48.77 -1.65 -1.15
N GLY A 507 -49.39 -2.72 -1.67
CA GLY A 507 -50.12 -2.68 -2.94
C GLY A 507 -49.24 -2.56 -4.19
N ILE A 508 -47.94 -2.86 -4.09
CA ILE A 508 -47.01 -2.82 -5.22
C ILE A 508 -47.03 -4.18 -5.93
N GLU A 509 -47.53 -4.19 -7.16
CA GLU A 509 -47.55 -5.36 -8.04
C GLU A 509 -46.13 -5.79 -8.48
N PRO A 510 -45.94 -7.02 -9.00
CA PRO A 510 -44.63 -7.49 -9.45
C PRO A 510 -44.03 -6.60 -10.56
N ILE A 511 -42.86 -6.04 -10.27
CA ILE A 511 -42.04 -5.26 -11.19
C ILE A 511 -40.99 -6.20 -11.79
N GLU A 512 -40.90 -6.23 -13.12
CA GLU A 512 -39.86 -6.98 -13.82
C GLU A 512 -38.51 -6.26 -13.70
N ILE A 513 -37.48 -7.03 -13.37
CA ILE A 513 -36.12 -6.55 -13.21
C ILE A 513 -35.35 -6.86 -14.49
N THR A 514 -34.84 -5.83 -15.13
CA THR A 514 -33.95 -6.00 -16.29
C THR A 514 -32.62 -6.58 -15.82
N LEU A 515 -32.33 -7.82 -16.21
CA LEU A 515 -31.10 -8.51 -15.88
C LEU A 515 -30.11 -8.47 -17.04
N LEU A 516 -28.88 -8.09 -16.73
CA LEU A 516 -27.72 -8.14 -17.62
C LEU A 516 -26.84 -9.33 -17.22
N PRO A 517 -26.71 -10.36 -18.08
CA PRO A 517 -25.74 -11.43 -17.88
C PRO A 517 -24.33 -10.85 -17.94
N LEU A 518 -23.51 -11.13 -16.92
CA LEU A 518 -22.10 -10.73 -16.88
C LEU A 518 -21.18 -11.89 -17.26
N THR A 519 -21.55 -13.11 -16.86
CA THR A 519 -20.89 -14.37 -17.24
C THR A 519 -21.95 -15.46 -17.42
N ASP A 520 -21.52 -16.67 -17.84
CA ASP A 520 -22.42 -17.78 -18.12
C ASP A 520 -23.28 -18.18 -16.91
N ASN A 521 -22.85 -17.94 -15.67
CA ASN A 521 -23.58 -18.30 -14.46
C ASN A 521 -23.93 -17.11 -13.55
N HIS A 522 -23.73 -15.87 -14.03
CA HIS A 522 -23.94 -14.65 -13.24
C HIS A 522 -24.72 -13.59 -14.02
N ALA A 523 -25.76 -13.04 -13.40
CA ALA A 523 -26.47 -11.87 -13.90
C ALA A 523 -26.58 -10.78 -12.82
N THR A 524 -26.69 -9.53 -13.28
CA THR A 524 -26.90 -8.36 -12.43
C THR A 524 -28.12 -7.55 -12.88
N GLY A 525 -28.81 -6.87 -11.98
CA GLY A 525 -29.90 -5.95 -12.30
C GLY A 525 -29.98 -4.79 -11.33
N GLU A 526 -30.42 -3.63 -11.82
CA GLU A 526 -30.69 -2.45 -10.99
C GLU A 526 -32.19 -2.41 -10.64
N ILE A 527 -32.51 -2.16 -9.39
CA ILE A 527 -33.87 -2.19 -8.85
C ILE A 527 -34.09 -0.95 -7.99
N ASN A 528 -35.21 -0.25 -8.20
CA ASN A 528 -35.64 0.80 -7.28
C ASN A 528 -36.73 0.25 -6.35
N LEU A 529 -36.46 0.24 -5.05
CA LEU A 529 -37.36 -0.24 -3.99
C LEU A 529 -37.87 0.98 -3.20
N PRO A 530 -39.03 1.56 -3.54
CA PRO A 530 -39.44 2.88 -3.01
C PRO A 530 -39.82 2.91 -1.52
N ALA A 531 -39.94 1.77 -0.86
CA ALA A 531 -40.40 1.66 0.52
C ALA A 531 -39.74 0.50 1.26
N SER A 532 -39.65 0.62 2.58
CA SER A 532 -39.25 -0.47 3.48
C SER A 532 -40.37 -1.51 3.60
N GLY A 533 -39.99 -2.75 3.86
CA GLY A 533 -40.91 -3.88 3.96
C GLY A 533 -40.32 -5.19 3.49
N GLU A 534 -41.14 -6.24 3.52
CA GLU A 534 -40.76 -7.61 3.16
C GLU A 534 -41.07 -7.84 1.67
N TRP A 535 -40.11 -7.51 0.80
CA TRP A 535 -40.26 -7.60 -0.65
C TRP A 535 -40.18 -9.04 -1.14
N GLN A 536 -41.14 -9.49 -1.94
CA GLN A 536 -41.14 -10.82 -2.54
C GLN A 536 -40.34 -10.81 -3.84
N LEU A 537 -39.20 -11.49 -3.85
CA LEU A 537 -38.39 -11.69 -5.04
C LEU A 537 -38.68 -13.07 -5.63
N ARG A 538 -38.93 -13.13 -6.93
CA ARG A 538 -39.01 -14.37 -7.70
C ARG A 538 -37.96 -14.35 -8.80
N VAL A 539 -37.19 -15.42 -8.91
CA VAL A 539 -36.19 -15.58 -9.96
C VAL A 539 -36.44 -16.88 -10.70
N THR A 540 -36.50 -16.78 -12.01
CA THR A 540 -36.67 -17.90 -12.91
C THR A 540 -35.42 -18.03 -13.76
N VAL A 541 -34.81 -19.21 -13.72
CA VAL A 541 -33.54 -19.51 -14.39
C VAL A 541 -33.79 -20.69 -15.32
N ARG A 542 -33.36 -20.53 -16.58
CA ARG A 542 -33.40 -21.58 -17.59
C ARG A 542 -31.98 -22.01 -17.96
N THR A 543 -31.66 -23.28 -17.72
CA THR A 543 -30.30 -23.84 -17.88
C THR A 543 -30.09 -24.59 -19.18
N SER A 544 -31.17 -24.99 -19.88
CA SER A 544 -31.13 -25.62 -21.20
C SER A 544 -32.34 -25.20 -22.05
N GLU A 545 -32.57 -25.81 -23.22
CA GLU A 545 -33.81 -25.55 -23.99
C GLU A 545 -35.08 -25.97 -23.25
N ILE A 546 -34.98 -26.98 -22.37
CA ILE A 546 -36.14 -27.61 -21.71
C ILE A 546 -36.12 -27.48 -20.18
N ASP A 547 -34.96 -27.19 -19.58
CA ASP A 547 -34.79 -27.16 -18.12
C ASP A 547 -34.89 -25.73 -17.58
N GLN A 548 -35.94 -25.49 -16.79
CA GLN A 548 -36.22 -24.21 -16.15
C GLN A 548 -36.84 -24.44 -14.78
N ALA A 549 -36.45 -23.63 -13.80
CA ALA A 549 -37.13 -23.58 -12.50
C ALA A 549 -37.29 -22.13 -12.03
N THR A 550 -38.24 -21.93 -11.12
CA THR A 550 -38.47 -20.66 -10.42
C THR A 550 -38.25 -20.88 -8.93
N VAL A 551 -37.45 -20.01 -8.32
CA VAL A 551 -37.25 -19.94 -6.88
C VAL A 551 -37.72 -18.59 -6.37
N SER A 552 -38.08 -18.51 -5.09
CA SER A 552 -38.59 -17.28 -4.50
C SER A 552 -38.07 -17.09 -3.08
N THR A 553 -37.90 -15.82 -2.69
CA THR A 553 -37.47 -15.44 -1.35
C THR A 553 -38.11 -14.12 -0.95
N THR A 554 -38.05 -13.81 0.33
CA THR A 554 -38.39 -12.49 0.85
C THR A 554 -37.11 -11.72 1.15
N VAL A 555 -37.02 -10.50 0.66
CA VAL A 555 -35.94 -9.53 0.87
C VAL A 555 -36.43 -8.50 1.89
N PRO A 556 -35.93 -8.49 3.13
CA PRO A 556 -36.27 -7.48 4.12
C PRO A 556 -35.55 -6.18 3.78
N VAL A 557 -36.31 -5.17 3.35
CA VAL A 557 -35.80 -3.82 3.07
C VAL A 557 -36.07 -2.92 4.27
N ARG A 558 -35.03 -2.33 4.86
CA ARG A 558 -35.14 -1.59 6.14
C ARG A 558 -34.70 -0.15 6.06
#